data_AF-A0A8S9ZRH7-F1
#
_entry.id   AF-A0A8S9ZRH7-F1
#
_cell.length_a   1.000
_cell.length_b   1.000
_cell.length_c   1.000
_cell.angle_alpha   90.00
_cell.angle_beta   90.00
_cell.angle_gamma   90.00
#
_symmetry.space_group_name_H-M   'P 1'
#
loop_
_entity.id
_entity.type
_entity.pdbx_description
1 polymer ?
#
loop_
_entity_poly.entity_id
_entity_poly.type
_entity_poly.pdbx_seq_one_letter_code
_entity_poly.pdbx_strand_id
1 'polypeptide(L)'
;MRSSCDIKGSVEGQNIIEIEDGGSISNLIIDDPSKGIWCKGSCTLTNIYFKKTCYHAVDFGNSQDSIEQNFQVIGGAVLNALDKVFTQAGAGTTIIQNFCAQTFSKVYRSCGEKCSQHTRHVKMVDSNFKGPGLSLISLNYNYKDSMYINNVSATSDIYLMAVKNMKELRIFINDTK
;
A
#
# COMPACT_ATOMS: atom_id res chain seq x y z
N MET A 1 -18.96 -17.93 -3.05
CA MET A 1 -17.82 -17.32 -3.75
C MET A 1 -18.29 -16.01 -4.37
N ARG A 2 -17.52 -14.92 -4.20
CA ARG A 2 -17.88 -13.62 -4.77
C ARG A 2 -17.86 -13.71 -6.31
N SER A 3 -18.91 -13.26 -6.98
CA SER A 3 -19.04 -13.40 -8.44
C SER A 3 -18.18 -12.41 -9.23
N SER A 4 -17.68 -11.35 -8.60
CA SER A 4 -16.74 -10.41 -9.23
C SER A 4 -15.93 -9.64 -8.19
N CYS A 5 -14.76 -9.19 -8.64
CA CYS A 5 -13.91 -8.28 -7.87
C CYS A 5 -14.51 -6.88 -7.94
N ASP A 6 -15.23 -6.49 -6.89
CA ASP A 6 -15.90 -5.20 -6.76
C ASP A 6 -15.47 -4.52 -5.45
N ILE A 7 -15.21 -3.22 -5.53
CA ILE A 7 -14.80 -2.40 -4.37
C ILE A 7 -15.91 -2.39 -3.32
N LYS A 8 -17.17 -2.15 -3.72
CA LYS A 8 -18.29 -1.99 -2.76
C LYS A 8 -18.50 -3.26 -1.97
N GLY A 9 -18.52 -4.40 -2.66
CA GLY A 9 -18.53 -5.69 -1.98
C GLY A 9 -17.33 -5.81 -1.03
N SER A 10 -16.12 -5.61 -1.52
CA SER A 10 -14.90 -5.90 -0.75
C SER A 10 -14.78 -5.13 0.56
N VAL A 11 -15.35 -3.92 0.65
CA VAL A 11 -15.45 -3.13 1.89
C VAL A 11 -16.21 -3.87 3.00
N GLU A 12 -17.30 -4.57 2.63
CA GLU A 12 -18.17 -5.34 3.52
C GLU A 12 -17.65 -6.78 3.75
N GLY A 13 -16.54 -7.16 3.09
CA GLY A 13 -15.92 -8.46 3.26
C GLY A 13 -15.17 -8.62 4.58
N GLN A 14 -14.76 -9.86 4.85
CA GLN A 14 -13.82 -10.18 5.93
C GLN A 14 -12.39 -10.11 5.42
N ASN A 15 -11.48 -9.74 6.33
CA ASN A 15 -10.04 -9.94 6.14
C ASN A 15 -9.78 -11.44 6.02
N ILE A 16 -8.92 -11.83 5.09
CA ILE A 16 -8.54 -13.25 4.95
C ILE A 16 -7.50 -13.66 5.99
N ILE A 17 -6.72 -12.69 6.48
CA ILE A 17 -5.70 -12.86 7.51
C ILE A 17 -5.74 -11.62 8.39
N GLU A 18 -5.74 -11.83 9.70
CA GLU A 18 -5.54 -10.77 10.69
C GLU A 18 -4.26 -11.07 11.47
N ILE A 19 -3.39 -10.08 11.56
CA ILE A 19 -2.09 -10.18 12.22
C ILE A 19 -2.14 -9.30 13.46
N GLU A 20 -1.99 -9.91 14.63
CA GLU A 20 -1.88 -9.20 15.91
C GLU A 20 -0.57 -8.40 15.97
N ASP A 21 -0.51 -7.42 16.89
CA ASP A 21 0.67 -6.57 17.07
C ASP A 21 1.95 -7.40 17.30
N GLY A 22 3.02 -7.03 16.59
CA GLY A 22 4.29 -7.74 16.55
C GLY A 22 4.32 -8.99 15.64
N GLY A 23 3.20 -9.34 15.01
CA GLY A 23 3.09 -10.55 14.18
C GLY A 23 3.82 -10.45 12.83
N SER A 24 4.08 -11.61 12.23
CA SER A 24 4.66 -11.69 10.89
C SER A 24 4.07 -12.82 10.06
N ILE A 25 4.13 -12.67 8.74
CA ILE A 25 3.72 -13.71 7.80
C ILE A 25 4.63 -13.69 6.58
N SER A 26 4.86 -14.86 5.99
CA SER A 26 5.73 -14.97 4.84
C SER A 26 5.30 -16.02 3.82
N ASN A 27 5.77 -15.84 2.58
CA ASN A 27 5.70 -16.84 1.49
C ASN A 27 4.26 -17.27 1.15
N LEU A 28 3.41 -16.30 0.85
CA LEU A 28 2.03 -16.55 0.45
C LEU A 28 1.75 -16.11 -0.98
N ILE A 29 0.85 -16.85 -1.63
CA ILE A 29 0.23 -16.50 -2.91
C ILE A 29 -1.27 -16.38 -2.67
N ILE A 30 -1.83 -15.20 -2.90
CA ILE A 30 -3.24 -14.88 -2.66
C ILE A 30 -3.90 -14.55 -4.00
N ASP A 31 -4.91 -15.34 -4.39
CA ASP A 31 -5.64 -15.12 -5.65
C ASP A 31 -6.79 -14.13 -5.50
N ASP A 32 -7.67 -14.37 -4.52
CA ASP A 32 -8.77 -13.48 -4.14
C ASP A 32 -8.63 -13.07 -2.67
N PRO A 33 -8.21 -11.83 -2.38
CA PRO A 33 -7.99 -11.38 -1.02
C PRO A 33 -9.28 -11.03 -0.28
N SER A 34 -10.46 -10.94 -0.91
CA SER A 34 -11.63 -10.29 -0.29
C SER A 34 -11.26 -8.87 0.23
N LYS A 35 -11.15 -8.67 1.56
CA LYS A 35 -10.70 -7.43 2.19
C LYS A 35 -9.19 -7.42 2.51
N GLY A 36 -8.45 -8.46 2.11
CA GLY A 36 -7.01 -8.54 2.25
C GLY A 36 -6.54 -8.92 3.65
N ILE A 37 -5.29 -8.56 3.92
CA ILE A 37 -4.62 -8.77 5.21
C ILE A 37 -4.85 -7.53 6.07
N TRP A 38 -5.17 -7.71 7.34
CA TRP A 38 -5.20 -6.61 8.31
C TRP A 38 -4.11 -6.79 9.36
N CYS A 39 -3.18 -5.85 9.44
CA CYS A 39 -2.27 -5.73 10.56
C CYS A 39 -2.92 -4.87 11.64
N LYS A 40 -3.31 -5.46 12.76
CA LYS A 40 -3.94 -4.73 13.88
C LYS A 40 -2.96 -3.85 14.64
N GLY A 41 -1.69 -4.25 14.63
CA GLY A 41 -0.56 -3.51 15.16
C GLY A 41 0.64 -3.56 14.22
N SER A 42 1.83 -3.27 14.76
CA SER A 42 3.09 -3.45 14.05
C SER A 42 3.18 -4.84 13.45
N CYS A 43 3.57 -4.97 12.19
CA CYS A 43 3.60 -6.27 11.52
C CYS A 43 4.68 -6.33 10.45
N THR A 44 5.09 -7.56 10.11
CA THR A 44 6.03 -7.81 8.99
C THR A 44 5.43 -8.78 7.98
N LEU A 45 5.38 -8.35 6.72
CA LEU A 45 4.99 -9.15 5.57
C LEU A 45 6.23 -9.43 4.72
N THR A 46 6.54 -10.69 4.47
CA THR A 46 7.71 -11.07 3.67
C THR A 46 7.33 -11.96 2.50
N ASN A 47 7.67 -11.55 1.28
CA ASN A 47 7.42 -12.34 0.06
C ASN A 47 5.95 -12.76 -0.08
N ILE A 48 5.05 -11.76 -0.05
CA ILE A 48 3.61 -11.97 -0.25
C ILE A 48 3.26 -11.56 -1.68
N TYR A 49 2.66 -12.48 -2.43
CA TYR A 49 2.20 -12.25 -3.79
C TYR A 49 0.68 -12.20 -3.85
N PHE A 50 0.12 -11.14 -4.43
CA PHE A 50 -1.31 -11.02 -4.71
C PHE A 50 -1.54 -11.02 -6.22
N LYS A 51 -2.32 -11.98 -6.72
CA LYS A 51 -2.69 -12.02 -8.14
C LYS A 51 -3.70 -10.92 -8.48
N LYS A 52 -4.60 -10.59 -7.56
CA LYS A 52 -5.60 -9.53 -7.72
C LYS A 52 -5.98 -8.95 -6.36
N THR A 53 -6.32 -7.67 -6.30
CA THR A 53 -7.04 -7.08 -5.16
C THR A 53 -8.09 -6.06 -5.63
N CYS A 54 -9.22 -6.03 -4.95
CA CYS A 54 -10.36 -5.20 -5.30
C CYS A 54 -10.40 -3.91 -4.50
N TYR A 55 -10.09 -3.96 -3.20
CA TYR A 55 -10.18 -2.82 -2.29
C TYR A 55 -8.82 -2.41 -1.73
N HIS A 56 -8.31 -3.15 -0.75
CA HIS A 56 -6.91 -3.10 -0.34
C HIS A 56 -6.34 -4.52 -0.25
N ALA A 57 -5.07 -4.70 -0.62
CA ALA A 57 -4.37 -5.96 -0.36
C ALA A 57 -3.98 -6.05 1.12
N VAL A 58 -3.59 -4.91 1.72
CA VAL A 58 -3.26 -4.82 3.14
C VAL A 58 -3.78 -3.52 3.75
N ASP A 59 -4.36 -3.61 4.95
CA ASP A 59 -4.66 -2.49 5.84
C ASP A 59 -3.71 -2.51 7.05
N PHE A 60 -3.08 -1.37 7.32
CA PHE A 60 -2.10 -1.21 8.39
C PHE A 60 -2.66 -0.39 9.55
N GLY A 61 -2.73 -1.03 10.72
CA GLY A 61 -3.15 -0.46 11.98
C GLY A 61 -4.66 -0.32 12.13
N ASN A 62 -5.08 0.15 13.30
CA ASN A 62 -6.46 0.53 13.55
C ASN A 62 -6.60 2.05 13.41
N SER A 63 -7.58 2.53 12.65
CA SER A 63 -7.85 3.97 12.51
C SER A 63 -8.05 4.70 13.84
N GLN A 64 -8.55 4.01 14.87
CA GLN A 64 -8.80 4.61 16.20
C GLN A 64 -7.55 4.64 17.08
N ASP A 65 -6.49 3.94 16.69
CA ASP A 65 -5.25 3.88 17.47
C ASP A 65 -4.28 4.97 17.02
N SER A 66 -3.87 5.80 17.98
CA SER A 66 -2.87 6.86 17.80
C SER A 66 -1.47 6.43 18.21
N ILE A 67 -1.28 5.21 18.71
CA ILE A 67 0.04 4.66 19.02
C ILE A 67 0.81 4.49 17.71
N GLU A 68 2.03 5.01 17.67
CA GLU A 68 2.89 4.83 16.50
C GLU A 68 3.31 3.37 16.35
N GLN A 69 2.96 2.79 15.21
CA GLN A 69 3.28 1.40 14.87
C GLN A 69 4.26 1.34 13.70
N ASN A 70 4.94 0.20 13.56
CA ASN A 70 5.86 -0.05 12.46
C ASN A 70 5.37 -1.22 11.61
N PHE A 71 5.12 -0.95 10.34
CA PHE A 71 4.70 -1.96 9.37
C PHE A 71 5.80 -2.16 8.34
N GLN A 72 6.12 -3.41 8.02
CA GLN A 72 7.15 -3.75 7.06
C GLN A 72 6.59 -4.64 5.96
N VAL A 73 6.86 -4.27 4.72
CA VAL A 73 6.65 -5.08 3.52
C VAL A 73 8.00 -5.30 2.88
N ILE A 74 8.44 -6.56 2.84
CA ILE A 74 9.76 -6.95 2.37
C ILE A 74 9.58 -7.96 1.23
N GLY A 75 9.85 -7.54 0.00
CA GLY A 75 9.62 -8.37 -1.16
C GLY A 75 8.13 -8.56 -1.49
N GLY A 76 7.85 -9.47 -2.41
CA GLY A 76 6.50 -9.76 -2.87
C GLY A 76 6.05 -8.88 -4.03
N ALA A 77 4.83 -9.13 -4.51
CA ALA A 77 4.28 -8.36 -5.60
C ALA A 77 2.76 -8.33 -5.64
N VAL A 78 2.19 -7.36 -6.36
CA VAL A 78 0.78 -7.35 -6.75
C VAL A 78 0.66 -7.24 -8.27
N LEU A 79 -0.09 -8.16 -8.88
CA LEU A 79 -0.28 -8.16 -10.33
C LEU A 79 -1.42 -7.24 -10.80
N ASN A 80 -2.46 -7.05 -9.98
CA ASN A 80 -3.58 -6.17 -10.31
C ASN A 80 -4.25 -5.62 -9.04
N ALA A 81 -4.36 -4.30 -8.91
CA ALA A 81 -5.05 -3.64 -7.78
C ALA A 81 -6.05 -2.59 -8.25
N LEU A 82 -7.34 -2.83 -8.06
CA LEU A 82 -8.39 -1.92 -8.53
C LEU A 82 -8.46 -0.60 -7.77
N ASP A 83 -8.18 -0.58 -6.47
CA ASP A 83 -8.25 0.63 -5.63
C ASP A 83 -6.92 0.94 -4.94
N LYS A 84 -6.53 0.16 -3.92
CA LYS A 84 -5.27 0.33 -3.20
C LYS A 84 -4.54 -1.00 -3.07
N VAL A 85 -3.22 -0.97 -3.11
CA VAL A 85 -2.41 -2.10 -2.65
C VAL A 85 -2.32 -2.04 -1.12
N PHE A 86 -1.72 -0.96 -0.62
CA PHE A 86 -1.50 -0.71 0.79
C PHE A 86 -2.32 0.50 1.24
N THR A 87 -3.05 0.34 2.33
CA THR A 87 -3.66 1.46 3.06
C THR A 87 -3.12 1.49 4.48
N GLN A 88 -2.82 2.68 4.99
CA GLN A 88 -2.45 2.86 6.40
C GLN A 88 -3.55 3.63 7.12
N ALA A 89 -4.22 2.95 8.05
CA ALA A 89 -5.26 3.51 8.90
C ALA A 89 -4.70 3.99 10.24
N GLY A 90 -3.79 3.24 10.87
CA GLY A 90 -3.16 3.61 12.14
C GLY A 90 -2.05 4.66 12.01
N ALA A 91 -1.62 5.20 13.15
CA ALA A 91 -0.45 6.08 13.24
C ALA A 91 0.87 5.32 13.03
N GLY A 92 1.93 6.03 12.62
CA GLY A 92 3.29 5.46 12.51
C GLY A 92 3.79 5.29 11.07
N THR A 93 4.67 4.30 10.86
CA THR A 93 5.47 4.19 9.63
C THR A 93 5.26 2.86 8.91
N THR A 94 4.96 2.92 7.61
CA THR A 94 5.02 1.78 6.70
C THR A 94 6.32 1.80 5.89
N ILE A 95 7.09 0.72 5.91
CA ILE A 95 8.28 0.52 5.08
C ILE A 95 7.94 -0.49 3.98
N ILE A 96 8.09 -0.09 2.73
CA ILE A 96 7.89 -0.91 1.53
C ILE A 96 9.24 -1.06 0.85
N GLN A 97 9.79 -2.27 0.87
CA GLN A 97 11.12 -2.56 0.37
C GLN A 97 11.10 -3.75 -0.59
N ASN A 98 11.85 -3.66 -1.69
CA ASN A 98 11.97 -4.75 -2.67
C ASN A 98 10.63 -5.21 -3.26
N PHE A 99 9.64 -4.33 -3.32
CA PHE A 99 8.28 -4.68 -3.74
C PHE A 99 8.04 -4.35 -5.22
N CYS A 100 7.26 -5.20 -5.88
CA CYS A 100 6.85 -4.96 -7.26
C CYS A 100 5.33 -4.81 -7.38
N ALA A 101 4.86 -3.91 -8.26
CA ALA A 101 3.45 -3.94 -8.66
C ALA A 101 3.27 -3.73 -10.15
N GLN A 102 2.26 -4.40 -10.70
CA GLN A 102 1.76 -4.19 -12.04
C GLN A 102 0.29 -3.79 -11.98
N THR A 103 -0.14 -2.90 -12.88
CA THR A 103 -1.56 -2.51 -13.07
C THR A 103 -2.27 -2.20 -11.76
N PHE A 104 -2.19 -0.96 -11.30
CA PHE A 104 -2.72 -0.58 -9.99
C PHE A 104 -3.40 0.79 -10.06
N SER A 105 -4.38 1.02 -9.20
CA SER A 105 -4.82 2.39 -8.93
C SER A 105 -3.78 3.09 -8.05
N LYS A 106 -3.65 2.69 -6.77
CA LYS A 106 -2.72 3.33 -5.82
C LYS A 106 -1.87 2.28 -5.12
N VAL A 107 -0.55 2.46 -5.06
CA VAL A 107 0.31 1.52 -4.31
C VAL A 107 0.17 1.79 -2.81
N TYR A 108 0.43 3.00 -2.33
CA TYR A 108 0.25 3.36 -0.93
C TYR A 108 -0.70 4.55 -0.78
N ARG A 109 -1.65 4.43 0.15
CA ARG A 109 -2.56 5.51 0.52
C ARG A 109 -2.68 5.63 2.04
N SER A 110 -2.34 6.81 2.57
CA SER A 110 -2.75 7.21 3.92
C SER A 110 -4.28 7.33 3.97
N CYS A 111 -4.94 6.79 5.00
CA CYS A 111 -6.39 6.83 5.05
C CYS A 111 -6.92 8.27 5.04
N GLY A 112 -7.92 8.55 4.19
CA GLY A 112 -8.55 9.87 4.08
C GLY A 112 -9.54 10.16 5.22
N GLU A 113 -10.43 11.12 5.00
CA GLU A 113 -11.34 11.70 6.00
C GLU A 113 -12.28 10.70 6.71
N LYS A 114 -12.41 9.48 6.20
CA LYS A 114 -13.21 8.42 6.83
C LYS A 114 -12.52 7.71 8.01
N CYS A 115 -11.23 7.95 8.23
CA CYS A 115 -10.50 7.47 9.40
C CYS A 115 -10.34 8.60 10.44
N SER A 116 -10.04 8.23 11.69
CA SER A 116 -9.42 9.21 12.60
C SER A 116 -8.05 9.61 12.05
N GLN A 117 -7.70 10.87 12.26
CA GLN A 117 -6.57 11.49 11.55
C GLN A 117 -5.34 11.55 12.45
N HIS A 118 -4.27 10.96 11.93
CA HIS A 118 -2.97 10.83 12.58
C HIS A 118 -1.89 11.12 11.54
N THR A 119 -0.69 11.46 12.02
CA THR A 119 0.49 11.55 11.16
C THR A 119 0.88 10.14 10.71
N ARG A 120 1.07 9.95 9.39
CA ARG A 120 1.50 8.67 8.80
C ARG A 120 2.72 8.85 7.91
N HIS A 121 3.64 7.91 7.99
CA HIS A 121 4.88 7.95 7.24
C HIS A 121 5.01 6.73 6.34
N VAL A 122 5.56 6.94 5.14
CA VAL A 122 5.89 5.84 4.23
C VAL A 122 7.34 5.93 3.77
N LYS A 123 8.04 4.80 3.77
CA LYS A 123 9.35 4.67 3.13
C LYS A 123 9.23 3.66 2.01
N MET A 124 9.59 4.04 0.79
CA MET A 124 9.57 3.16 -0.38
C MET A 124 10.97 3.04 -0.96
N VAL A 125 11.51 1.82 -0.93
CA VAL A 125 12.92 1.56 -1.23
C VAL A 125 13.07 0.36 -2.17
N ASP A 126 13.98 0.45 -3.14
CA ASP A 126 14.36 -0.66 -4.03
C ASP A 126 13.15 -1.33 -4.72
N SER A 127 12.15 -0.54 -5.12
CA SER A 127 10.85 -1.05 -5.58
C SER A 127 10.56 -0.68 -7.04
N ASN A 128 9.88 -1.56 -7.78
CA ASN A 128 9.63 -1.40 -9.22
C ASN A 128 8.14 -1.48 -9.56
N PHE A 129 7.65 -0.51 -10.31
CA PHE A 129 6.25 -0.38 -10.65
C PHE A 129 6.03 -0.33 -12.16
N LYS A 130 5.06 -1.12 -12.64
CA LYS A 130 4.67 -1.16 -14.05
C LYS A 130 3.20 -0.79 -14.22
N GLY A 131 2.94 0.21 -15.03
CA GLY A 131 1.61 0.72 -15.32
C GLY A 131 0.71 -0.23 -16.14
N PRO A 132 -0.53 0.20 -16.40
CA PRO A 132 -1.09 1.51 -16.06
C PRO A 132 -1.24 1.74 -14.54
N GLY A 133 -1.04 2.98 -14.09
CA GLY A 133 -1.01 3.35 -12.67
C GLY A 133 -1.58 4.75 -12.38
N LEU A 134 -2.36 4.93 -11.29
CA LEU A 134 -2.83 6.28 -10.89
C LEU A 134 -1.88 6.98 -9.90
N SER A 135 -1.35 6.29 -8.88
CA SER A 135 -0.35 6.87 -7.97
C SER A 135 0.49 5.82 -7.24
N LEU A 136 1.76 6.14 -6.97
CA LEU A 136 2.60 5.31 -6.09
C LEU A 136 2.34 5.60 -4.61
N ILE A 137 2.30 6.88 -4.24
CA ILE A 137 2.13 7.31 -2.85
C ILE A 137 1.09 8.43 -2.81
N SER A 138 0.15 8.35 -1.89
CA SER A 138 -0.88 9.37 -1.68
C SER A 138 -1.04 9.69 -0.20
N LEU A 139 -0.58 10.88 0.18
CA LEU A 139 -0.49 11.38 1.56
C LEU A 139 -1.55 12.43 1.86
N ASN A 140 -1.80 12.68 3.15
CA ASN A 140 -2.61 13.80 3.63
C ASN A 140 -1.70 14.89 4.21
N TYR A 141 -1.38 15.91 3.40
CA TYR A 141 -0.43 16.96 3.80
C TYR A 141 -0.88 17.76 5.04
N ASN A 142 -2.18 17.99 5.19
CA ASN A 142 -2.78 18.67 6.34
C ASN A 142 -2.58 17.92 7.67
N TYR A 143 -2.32 16.61 7.63
CA TYR A 143 -2.01 15.79 8.80
C TYR A 143 -0.52 15.48 8.94
N LYS A 144 0.34 16.23 8.22
CA LYS A 144 1.80 16.15 8.30
C LYS A 144 2.37 14.79 7.89
N ASP A 145 1.62 14.02 7.10
CA ASP A 145 2.12 12.79 6.50
C ASP A 145 3.41 13.05 5.72
N SER A 146 4.35 12.10 5.75
CA SER A 146 5.61 12.23 5.03
C SER A 146 5.99 10.98 4.26
N MET A 147 6.88 11.15 3.29
CA MET A 147 7.44 10.05 2.52
C MET A 147 8.96 10.14 2.40
N TYR A 148 9.58 8.97 2.28
CA TYR A 148 10.95 8.81 1.83
C TYR A 148 10.96 7.84 0.65
N ILE A 149 11.63 8.21 -0.44
CA ILE A 149 11.72 7.39 -1.64
C ILE A 149 13.20 7.25 -2.00
N ASN A 150 13.68 6.02 -2.21
CA ASN A 150 15.04 5.75 -2.65
C ASN A 150 15.06 4.57 -3.63
N ASN A 151 15.75 4.72 -4.76
CA ASN A 151 15.88 3.66 -5.77
C ASN A 151 14.53 3.03 -6.17
N VAL A 152 13.57 3.87 -6.59
CA VAL A 152 12.26 3.44 -7.07
C VAL A 152 12.14 3.73 -8.56
N SER A 153 11.72 2.73 -9.34
CA SER A 153 11.48 2.87 -10.77
C SER A 153 10.01 2.68 -11.11
N ALA A 154 9.53 3.45 -12.08
CA ALA A 154 8.18 3.34 -12.62
C ALA A 154 8.28 3.36 -14.15
N THR A 155 7.60 2.42 -14.82
CA THR A 155 7.55 2.32 -16.30
C THR A 155 6.11 2.33 -16.78
N SER A 156 5.88 2.82 -18.02
CA SER A 156 4.56 3.03 -18.66
C SER A 156 3.66 4.05 -17.93
N ASP A 157 2.45 4.31 -18.44
CA ASP A 157 1.52 5.37 -18.00
C ASP A 157 1.16 5.27 -16.50
N ILE A 158 2.05 5.78 -15.65
CA ILE A 158 1.86 5.94 -14.22
C ILE A 158 1.81 7.43 -13.94
N TYR A 159 0.65 7.94 -13.54
CA TYR A 159 0.58 9.30 -13.04
C TYR A 159 1.33 9.37 -11.71
N LEU A 160 2.48 10.04 -11.73
CA LEU A 160 3.21 10.38 -10.51
C LEU A 160 2.54 11.57 -9.84
N MET A 161 1.42 11.33 -9.16
CA MET A 161 0.84 12.30 -8.24
C MET A 161 1.61 12.29 -6.91
N ALA A 162 2.84 12.82 -6.92
CA ALA A 162 3.38 13.43 -5.72
C ALA A 162 2.59 14.73 -5.52
N VAL A 163 1.85 14.83 -4.42
CA VAL A 163 1.04 15.99 -4.06
C VAL A 163 1.80 17.29 -4.35
N LYS A 164 1.15 18.25 -5.02
CA LYS A 164 1.60 19.64 -5.23
C LYS A 164 2.44 20.11 -4.03
N ASN A 165 3.71 20.45 -4.27
CA ASN A 165 4.67 21.10 -3.36
C ASN A 165 5.78 20.26 -2.68
N MET A 166 6.30 19.18 -3.27
CA MET A 166 7.63 18.68 -2.87
C MET A 166 8.69 19.00 -3.93
N LYS A 167 9.65 19.85 -3.52
CA LYS A 167 10.70 20.44 -4.36
C LYS A 167 11.89 19.53 -4.69
N GLU A 168 11.94 18.29 -4.22
CA GLU A 168 13.08 17.40 -4.49
C GLU A 168 12.64 15.95 -4.71
N LEU A 169 12.07 15.67 -5.88
CA LEU A 169 11.82 14.30 -6.30
C LEU A 169 12.62 14.02 -7.58
N ARG A 170 13.78 13.37 -7.44
CA ARG A 170 14.49 12.76 -8.58
C ARG A 170 13.87 11.40 -8.83
N ILE A 171 12.85 11.36 -9.67
CA ILE A 171 12.33 10.10 -10.19
C ILE A 171 13.07 9.83 -11.49
N PHE A 172 13.86 8.77 -11.52
CA PHE A 172 14.39 8.24 -12.77
C PHE A 172 13.25 7.49 -13.46
N ILE A 173 12.49 8.20 -14.29
CA ILE A 173 11.64 7.57 -15.30
C ILE A 173 12.60 7.10 -16.38
N ASN A 174 13.06 5.85 -16.28
CA ASN A 174 13.75 5.21 -17.40
C ASN A 174 12.68 4.83 -18.42
N ASP A 175 12.39 5.75 -19.33
CA ASP A 175 11.64 5.48 -20.56
C ASP A 175 12.49 4.57 -21.45
N THR A 176 12.55 3.28 -21.12
CA THR A 176 12.94 2.26 -22.11
C THR A 176 11.75 2.05 -23.03
N LYS A 177 11.78 2.78 -24.16
CA LYS A 177 11.03 2.43 -25.37
C LYS A 177 11.31 1.00 -25.81
#